data_AF-A0A924DEW8-F1
#
_entry.id   AF-A0A924DEW8-F1
#
_cell.length_a   1.000
_cell.length_b   1.000
_cell.length_c   1.000
_cell.angle_alpha   90.00
_cell.angle_beta   90.00
_cell.angle_gamma   90.00
#
_symmetry.space_group_name_H-M   'P 1'
#
loop_
_entity.id
_entity.type
_entity.pdbx_description
1 polymer ?
#
loop_
_entity_poly.entity_id
_entity_poly.type
_entity_poly.pdbx_seq_one_letter_code
_entity_poly.pdbx_strand_id
1 'polypeptide(L)' 'KVLGTPLVLIVEAKKNDFEQGWGQCLAELVAAQIINRETAKPVYGIVTDGLLWRIGKLTEKVFV' A
#
# COMPACT_ATOMS: atom_id res chain seq x y z
N LYS A 1 5.99 -12.98 13.68
CA LYS A 1 4.90 -13.67 12.93
C LYS A 1 5.19 -13.46 11.46
N VAL A 2 5.38 -14.54 10.70
CA VAL A 2 5.86 -14.47 9.30
C VAL A 2 4.79 -13.81 8.44
N LEU A 3 5.15 -12.69 7.79
CA LEU A 3 4.43 -12.24 6.62
C LEU A 3 4.77 -13.25 5.50
N GLY A 4 3.77 -14.03 5.08
CA GLY A 4 3.92 -14.86 3.90
C GLY A 4 4.12 -13.97 2.68
N THR A 5 5.02 -14.36 1.79
CA THR A 5 5.18 -13.72 0.48
C THR A 5 4.29 -14.43 -0.55
N PRO A 6 3.75 -13.71 -1.54
CA PRO A 6 3.89 -12.26 -1.75
C PRO A 6 2.99 -11.43 -0.83
N LEU A 7 3.46 -10.24 -0.46
CA LEU A 7 2.67 -9.17 0.12
C LEU A 7 1.76 -8.59 -0.97
N VAL A 8 0.45 -8.65 -0.77
CA VAL A 8 -0.52 -8.19 -1.79
C VAL A 8 -1.22 -6.90 -1.37
N LEU A 9 -1.45 -6.70 -0.08
CA LEU A 9 -2.28 -5.62 0.45
C LEU A 9 -1.65 -5.01 1.70
N ILE A 10 -1.65 -3.68 1.77
CA ILE A 10 -1.27 -2.88 2.94
C ILE A 10 -2.42 -1.94 3.26
N VAL A 11 -2.74 -1.79 4.55
CA VAL A 11 -3.83 -0.94 5.03
C VAL A 11 -3.30 -0.02 6.12
N GLU A 12 -3.44 1.28 5.90
CA GLU A 12 -3.03 2.33 6.83
C GLU A 12 -4.26 3.08 7.34
N ALA A 13 -4.40 3.14 8.66
CA ALA A 13 -5.49 3.86 9.32
C ALA A 13 -5.00 5.22 9.84
N LYS A 14 -5.52 6.31 9.30
CA LYS A 14 -5.19 7.69 9.71
C LYS A 14 -6.45 8.50 9.98
N LYS A 15 -6.44 9.28 11.06
CA LYS A 15 -7.56 10.15 11.43
C LYS A 15 -7.54 11.43 10.60
N ASN A 16 -8.38 11.49 9.57
CA ASN A 16 -8.60 12.65 8.69
C ASN A 16 -7.36 13.22 7.96
N ASP A 17 -6.21 12.53 8.00
CA ASP A 17 -5.00 12.92 7.28
C ASP A 17 -4.67 11.87 6.21
N PHE A 18 -5.41 11.96 5.09
CA PHE A 18 -5.23 11.04 3.96
C PHE A 18 -3.93 11.30 3.21
N GLU A 19 -3.40 12.53 3.20
CA GLU A 19 -2.15 12.83 2.49
C GLU A 19 -0.95 12.19 3.19
N GLN A 20 -0.84 12.36 4.51
CA GLN A 20 0.18 11.67 5.29
C GLN A 20 -0.02 10.15 5.23
N GLY A 21 -1.28 9.69 5.30
CA GLY A 21 -1.61 8.27 5.16
C GLY A 21 -1.14 7.69 3.83
N TRP A 22 -1.32 8.40 2.72
CA TRP A 22 -0.82 7.99 1.42
C TRP A 22 0.70 8.02 1.32
N GLY A 23 1.37 9.02 1.89
CA GLY A 23 2.83 9.07 1.91
C GLY A 23 3.45 7.84 2.60
N GLN A 24 2.87 7.41 3.72
CA GLN A 24 3.30 6.21 4.44
C GLN A 24 2.94 4.94 3.67
N CYS A 25 1.67 4.80 3.26
CA CYS A 25 1.20 3.61 2.55
C CYS A 25 1.98 3.38 1.24
N LEU A 26 2.26 4.42 0.45
CA LEU A 26 3.06 4.32 -0.78
C LEU A 26 4.48 3.84 -0.52
N ALA A 27 5.14 4.32 0.54
CA ALA A 27 6.46 3.85 0.91
C ALA A 27 6.46 2.35 1.26
N GLU A 28 5.40 1.87 1.93
CA GLU A 28 5.22 0.46 2.24
C GLU A 28 4.90 -0.38 0.99
N LEU A 29 4.15 0.15 0.02
CA LEU A 29 3.91 -0.52 -1.27
C LEU A 29 5.22 -0.71 -2.06
N VAL A 30 6.08 0.31 -2.10
CA VAL A 30 7.42 0.20 -2.71
C VAL A 30 8.24 -0.87 -1.98
N ALA A 31 8.21 -0.88 -0.64
CA ALA A 31 8.88 -1.93 0.14
C ALA A 31 8.30 -3.33 -0.15
N ALA A 32 6.98 -3.45 -0.35
CA ALA A 32 6.32 -4.70 -0.68
C ALA A 32 6.77 -5.26 -2.03
N GLN A 33 6.89 -4.42 -3.06
CA GLN A 33 7.46 -4.84 -4.35
C GLN A 33 8.90 -5.38 -4.20
N ILE A 34 9.73 -4.72 -3.39
CA ILE A 34 11.11 -5.16 -3.11
C ILE A 34 11.12 -6.52 -2.40
N ILE A 35 10.29 -6.68 -1.36
CA ILE A 35 10.18 -7.94 -0.59
C ILE A 35 9.67 -9.08 -1.48
N ASN A 36 8.70 -8.79 -2.36
CA ASN A 36 8.14 -9.76 -3.30
C ASN A 36 9.12 -10.15 -4.41
N ARG A 37 10.17 -9.34 -4.64
CA ARG A 37 11.08 -9.46 -5.81
C ARG A 37 10.31 -9.48 -7.13
N GLU A 38 9.19 -8.76 -7.18
CA GLU A 38 8.28 -8.72 -8.30
C GLU A 38 7.63 -7.34 -8.32
N THR A 39 7.77 -6.64 -9.44
CA THR A 39 7.26 -5.27 -9.61
C THR A 39 6.16 -5.18 -10.66
N ALA A 40 6.08 -6.15 -11.58
CA ALA A 40 5.07 -6.20 -12.63
C ALA A 40 3.71 -6.66 -12.08
N LYS A 41 3.69 -7.35 -10.93
CA LYS A 41 2.44 -7.64 -10.21
C LYS A 41 2.05 -6.45 -9.33
N PRO A 42 0.77 -6.05 -9.33
CA PRO A 42 0.30 -4.96 -8.49
C PRO A 42 0.38 -5.33 -7.02
N VAL A 43 0.76 -4.35 -6.19
CA VAL A 43 0.50 -4.32 -4.76
C VAL A 43 -0.54 -3.25 -4.46
N TYR A 44 -1.43 -3.52 -3.51
CA TYR A 44 -2.58 -2.67 -3.22
C TYR A 44 -2.41 -1.97 -1.89
N GLY A 45 -2.75 -0.68 -1.85
CA GLY A 45 -2.73 0.14 -0.66
C GLY A 45 -4.11 0.68 -0.34
N ILE A 46 -4.43 0.76 0.94
CA ILE A 46 -5.66 1.36 1.42
C ILE A 46 -5.31 2.38 2.50
N VAL A 47 -5.87 3.58 2.39
CA VAL A 47 -5.85 4.58 3.46
C VAL A 47 -7.29 4.83 3.90
N THR A 48 -7.54 4.74 5.21
CA THR A 48 -8.88 4.91 5.78
C THR A 48 -8.88 5.71 7.08
N ASP A 49 -9.95 6.47 7.30
CA ASP A 49 -10.27 7.10 8.59
C ASP A 49 -11.35 6.32 9.38
N GLY A 50 -11.71 5.13 8.90
CA GLY A 50 -12.78 4.29 9.43
C GLY A 50 -14.17 4.57 8.84
N LEU A 51 -14.37 5.73 8.18
CA LEU A 51 -15.62 6.07 7.49
C LEU A 51 -15.43 6.01 5.96
N LEU A 52 -14.36 6.61 5.46
CA LEU A 52 -13.97 6.58 4.05
C LEU A 52 -12.79 5.63 3.86
N TRP A 53 -12.84 4.88 2.76
CA TRP A 53 -11.79 3.94 2.35
C TRP A 53 -11.31 4.35 0.96
N ARG A 54 -10.05 4.77 0.86
CA ARG A 54 -9.43 5.07 -0.43
C ARG A 54 -8.49 3.94 -0.78
N ILE A 55 -8.65 3.38 -1.97
CA ILE A 55 -7.91 2.23 -2.47
C ILE A 55 -7.06 2.71 -3.64
N GLY A 56 -5.81 2.28 -3.67
CA GLY A 56 -4.89 2.53 -4.78
C GLY A 56 -4.03 1.30 -5.05
N LYS A 57 -3.39 1.28 -6.21
CA LYS A 57 -2.48 0.20 -6.59
C LYS A 57 -1.17 0.77 -7.12
N LEU A 58 -0.07 0.13 -6.79
CA LEU A 58 1.24 0.38 -7.37
C LEU A 58 1.60 -0.79 -8.29
N THR A 59 1.87 -0.50 -9.55
CA THR A 59 2.44 -1.45 -10.51
C THR A 59 3.67 -0.81 -11.12
N GLU A 60 4.81 -1.51 -11.02
CA GLU A 60 6.12 -0.94 -11.32
C GLU A 60 6.33 0.40 -10.58
N LYS A 61 6.28 1.52 -11.30
CA LYS A 61 6.43 2.88 -10.76
C LYS A 61 5.17 3.73 -10.91
N VAL A 62 4.06 3.13 -11.32
CA VAL A 62 2.80 3.82 -11.59
C VAL A 62 1.82 3.53 -10.47
N PHE A 63 1.39 4.59 -9.78
CA PHE A 63 0.36 4.54 -8.76
C PHE A 63 -0.95 5.12 -9.30
N VAL A 64 -2.06 4.40 -9.11
CA VAL A 64 -3.42 4.78 -9.54
C VAL A 64 -4.42 4.50 -8.44
#